data_AF-A0A0B4XSM5-F1
#
_entry.id   AF-A0A0B4XSM5-F1
#
_cell.length_a   1.000
_cell.length_b   1.000
_cell.length_c   1.000
_cell.angle_alpha   90.00
_cell.angle_beta   90.00
_cell.angle_gamma   90.00
#
_symmetry.space_group_name_H-M   'P 1'
#
loop_
_entity.id
_entity.type
_entity.pdbx_description
1 polymer ?
#
loop_
_entity_poly.entity_id
_entity_poly.type
_entity_poly.pdbx_seq_one_letter_code
_entity_poly.pdbx_strand_id
1 'polypeptide(L)'
;MQLWGFLWLAVLAAPAAMAQEQDMPWPDDVRASAARISAVLREAASLPPHDVAGRVSQGEAFDAALDEMAKLASADLVAQARAQEYRSEAAKLLLIAADRRDAPDRYDTLRERYLTAVAEPAARAPAAPPLSAAQATEAYRLAWEYWLLRPTLAGQAPQANQRMVDALVAIDNPASVQAVMMVVEASASDKAFPGRARAFRQHDLLQILGRMPGENSLQALMRSVALINSQPASLTNEKSGAPMAQPDYLNAATYAERLLTDAEHFGTASRWRAVLNRVPEKNGATADNDLLRKARAFYRDNPVGTDAGKTPQN
;
A
#
# COMPACT_ATOMS: atom_id res chain seq x y z
N MET A 1 34.79 -59.23 -0.58
CA MET A 1 35.11 -57.94 0.06
C MET A 1 34.43 -56.83 -0.75
N GLN A 2 33.85 -55.87 -0.05
CA GLN A 2 32.82 -54.93 -0.49
C GLN A 2 33.29 -53.98 -1.60
N LEU A 3 32.48 -53.84 -2.65
CA LEU A 3 32.43 -52.66 -3.52
C LEU A 3 30.95 -52.37 -3.84
N TRP A 4 30.26 -51.83 -2.85
CA TRP A 4 29.00 -51.10 -2.99
C TRP A 4 29.32 -49.66 -2.60
N GLY A 5 29.13 -48.71 -3.51
CA GLY A 5 29.24 -47.31 -3.14
C GLY A 5 29.23 -46.37 -4.32
N PHE A 6 28.24 -45.47 -4.31
CA PHE A 6 28.15 -44.23 -5.08
C PHE A 6 27.69 -44.33 -6.53
N LEU A 7 26.38 -44.52 -6.69
CA LEU A 7 25.67 -44.08 -7.88
C LEU A 7 24.31 -43.45 -7.52
N TRP A 8 24.29 -42.47 -6.61
CA TRP A 8 23.10 -41.67 -6.32
C TRP A 8 23.52 -40.32 -5.72
N LEU A 9 23.48 -39.25 -6.53
CA LEU A 9 23.25 -37.83 -6.16
C LEU A 9 23.75 -36.92 -7.30
N ALA A 10 22.98 -36.85 -8.38
CA ALA A 10 23.12 -35.83 -9.42
C ALA A 10 21.73 -35.39 -9.94
N VAL A 11 20.77 -35.24 -9.01
CA VAL A 11 19.50 -34.58 -9.27
C VAL A 11 19.33 -33.55 -8.17
N LEU A 12 18.89 -32.34 -8.53
CA LEU A 12 18.63 -31.17 -7.69
C LEU A 12 19.75 -30.13 -7.59
N ALA A 13 20.17 -29.61 -8.75
CA ALA A 13 20.56 -28.20 -8.86
C ALA A 13 20.07 -27.66 -10.21
N ALA A 14 18.75 -27.77 -10.45
CA ALA A 14 18.13 -26.84 -11.37
C ALA A 14 18.11 -25.50 -10.63
N PRO A 15 18.84 -24.46 -11.08
CA PRO A 15 18.54 -23.12 -10.61
C PRO A 15 17.06 -22.92 -10.88
N ALA A 16 16.31 -22.47 -9.87
CA ALA A 16 15.03 -21.83 -10.11
C ALA A 16 15.34 -20.64 -11.03
N ALA A 17 15.35 -20.89 -12.34
CA ALA A 17 15.18 -19.88 -13.33
C ALA A 17 13.83 -19.28 -12.97
N MET A 18 13.86 -18.18 -12.22
CA MET A 18 12.78 -17.23 -12.23
C MET A 18 12.66 -16.87 -13.70
N ALA A 19 11.78 -17.60 -14.40
CA ALA A 19 11.31 -17.16 -15.70
C ALA A 19 10.86 -15.74 -15.42
N GLN A 20 11.64 -14.76 -15.90
CA GLN A 20 11.18 -13.40 -16.04
C GLN A 20 10.03 -13.53 -17.03
N GLU A 21 8.85 -13.80 -16.49
CA GLU A 21 7.62 -13.86 -17.25
C GLU A 21 7.49 -12.46 -17.82
N GLN A 22 7.81 -12.35 -19.11
CA GLN A 22 7.93 -11.09 -19.83
C GLN A 22 6.68 -10.26 -19.53
N ASP A 23 6.87 -9.01 -19.10
CA ASP A 23 5.77 -8.07 -19.01
C ASP A 23 5.12 -8.03 -20.39
N MET A 24 3.84 -8.42 -20.42
CA MET A 24 3.11 -8.45 -21.67
C MET A 24 2.99 -7.01 -22.17
N PRO A 25 3.22 -6.76 -23.47
CA PRO A 25 2.92 -5.46 -24.02
C PRO A 25 1.40 -5.26 -24.01
N TRP A 26 0.92 -4.52 -23.01
CA TRP A 26 -0.48 -4.07 -22.93
C TRP A 26 -0.88 -3.35 -24.22
N PRO A 27 -2.12 -3.46 -24.71
CA PRO A 27 -2.58 -2.66 -25.84
C PRO A 27 -2.33 -1.16 -25.62
N ASP A 28 -2.04 -0.42 -26.68
CA ASP A 28 -1.68 1.01 -26.61
C ASP A 28 -2.74 1.83 -25.87
N ASP A 29 -4.03 1.55 -26.13
CA ASP A 29 -5.15 2.24 -25.48
C ASP A 29 -5.26 1.96 -23.97
N VAL A 30 -4.86 0.76 -23.53
CA VAL A 30 -4.79 0.37 -22.12
C VAL A 30 -3.64 1.11 -21.44
N ARG A 31 -2.45 1.16 -22.08
CA ARG A 31 -1.30 1.92 -21.55
C ARG A 31 -1.61 3.41 -21.47
N ALA A 32 -2.25 3.98 -22.50
CA ALA A 32 -2.65 5.37 -22.53
C ALA A 32 -3.68 5.68 -21.43
N SER A 33 -4.66 4.81 -21.22
CA SER A 33 -5.64 4.96 -20.13
C SER A 33 -4.98 4.90 -18.75
N ALA A 34 -4.10 3.92 -18.52
CA ALA A 34 -3.34 3.82 -17.28
C ALA A 34 -2.49 5.07 -17.01
N ALA A 35 -1.78 5.57 -18.03
CA ALA A 35 -0.98 6.79 -17.91
C ALA A 35 -1.82 8.03 -17.58
N ARG A 36 -3.03 8.16 -18.14
CA ARG A 36 -3.98 9.22 -17.78
C ARG A 36 -4.41 9.13 -16.32
N ILE A 37 -4.75 7.93 -15.84
CA ILE A 37 -5.11 7.72 -14.43
C ILE A 37 -3.94 8.09 -13.51
N SER A 38 -2.72 7.63 -13.81
CA SER A 38 -1.53 7.99 -13.02
C SER A 38 -1.24 9.50 -13.04
N ALA A 39 -1.56 10.20 -14.13
CA ALA A 39 -1.47 11.66 -14.18
C ALA A 39 -2.50 12.33 -13.26
N VAL A 40 -3.75 11.87 -13.25
CA VAL A 40 -4.81 12.36 -12.34
C VAL A 40 -4.40 12.15 -10.87
N LEU A 41 -3.82 10.99 -10.53
CA LEU A 41 -3.34 10.73 -9.16
C LEU A 41 -2.24 11.72 -8.73
N ARG A 42 -1.29 12.03 -9.63
CA ARG A 42 -0.22 13.00 -9.35
C ARG A 42 -0.76 14.42 -9.22
N GLU A 43 -1.70 14.80 -10.08
CA GLU A 43 -2.35 16.11 -9.99
C GLU A 43 -3.15 16.24 -8.69
N ALA A 44 -3.96 15.24 -8.33
CA ALA A 44 -4.67 15.22 -7.05
C ALA A 44 -3.74 15.31 -5.83
N ALA A 45 -2.55 14.72 -5.91
CA ALA A 45 -1.55 14.79 -4.86
C ALA A 45 -0.92 16.20 -4.73
N SER A 46 -0.90 17.00 -5.80
CA SER A 46 -0.39 18.38 -5.79
C SER A 46 -1.35 19.38 -5.14
N LEU A 47 -2.65 19.03 -5.09
CA LEU A 47 -3.68 19.92 -4.58
C LEU A 47 -3.62 20.06 -3.05
N PRO A 48 -3.80 21.27 -2.50
CA PRO A 48 -3.96 21.46 -1.07
C PRO A 48 -5.13 20.64 -0.49
N PRO A 49 -5.06 20.17 0.76
CA PRO A 49 -6.17 19.44 1.40
C PRO A 49 -7.47 20.24 1.51
N HIS A 50 -7.40 21.57 1.49
CA HIS A 50 -8.55 22.48 1.56
C HIS A 50 -9.11 22.86 0.18
N ASP A 51 -8.46 22.45 -0.92
CA ASP A 51 -9.01 22.63 -2.26
C ASP A 51 -10.05 21.55 -2.55
N VAL A 52 -11.25 21.76 -2.02
CA VAL A 52 -12.39 20.85 -2.16
C VAL A 52 -12.76 20.68 -3.63
N ALA A 53 -12.87 21.79 -4.38
CA ALA A 53 -13.34 21.79 -5.76
C ALA A 53 -12.36 21.10 -6.70
N GLY A 54 -11.06 21.40 -6.57
CA GLY A 54 -10.03 20.72 -7.35
C GLY A 54 -10.02 19.22 -7.07
N ARG A 55 -10.12 18.80 -5.80
CA ARG A 55 -10.15 17.38 -5.43
C ARG A 55 -11.39 16.64 -5.93
N VAL A 56 -12.57 17.29 -5.91
CA VAL A 56 -13.79 16.76 -6.53
C VAL A 56 -13.56 16.52 -8.02
N SER A 57 -13.06 17.54 -8.72
CA SER A 57 -12.80 17.47 -10.16
C SER A 57 -11.78 16.37 -10.52
N GLN A 58 -10.72 16.19 -9.72
CA GLN A 58 -9.78 15.07 -9.92
C GLN A 58 -10.42 13.71 -9.63
N GLY A 59 -11.32 13.63 -8.65
CA GLY A 59 -12.11 12.42 -8.40
C GLY A 59 -13.00 12.05 -9.58
N GLU A 60 -13.69 13.02 -10.17
CA GLU A 60 -14.51 12.83 -11.38
C GLU A 60 -13.66 12.44 -12.60
N ALA A 61 -12.50 13.08 -12.78
CA ALA A 61 -11.55 12.73 -13.84
C ALA A 61 -11.00 11.30 -13.68
N PHE A 62 -10.74 10.87 -12.45
CA PHE A 62 -10.34 9.50 -12.14
C PHE A 62 -11.46 8.50 -12.50
N ASP A 63 -12.68 8.78 -12.08
CA ASP A 63 -13.85 7.94 -12.34
C ASP A 63 -14.09 7.80 -13.86
N ALA A 64 -14.06 8.91 -14.60
CA ALA A 64 -14.23 8.92 -16.05
C ALA A 64 -13.10 8.15 -16.77
N ALA A 65 -11.85 8.29 -16.33
CA ALA A 65 -10.74 7.57 -16.93
C ALA A 65 -10.83 6.05 -16.70
N LEU A 66 -11.32 5.62 -15.53
CA LEU A 66 -11.62 4.21 -15.27
C LEU A 66 -12.79 3.71 -16.11
N ASP A 67 -13.83 4.52 -16.31
CA ASP A 67 -14.98 4.13 -17.14
C ASP A 67 -14.56 3.93 -18.61
N GLU A 68 -13.66 4.78 -19.14
CA GLU A 68 -13.07 4.55 -20.46
C GLU A 68 -12.22 3.27 -20.50
N MET A 69 -11.43 3.01 -19.44
CA MET A 69 -10.63 1.79 -19.35
C MET A 69 -11.51 0.53 -19.27
N ALA A 70 -12.68 0.61 -18.62
CA ALA A 70 -13.63 -0.48 -18.50
C ALA A 70 -14.24 -0.88 -19.85
N LYS A 71 -14.33 0.05 -20.82
CA LYS A 71 -14.77 -0.26 -22.20
C LYS A 71 -13.74 -1.10 -22.95
N LEU A 72 -12.47 -1.03 -22.57
CA LEU A 72 -11.38 -1.82 -23.14
C LEU A 72 -11.25 -3.22 -22.50
N ALA A 73 -11.90 -3.44 -21.34
CA ALA A 73 -11.75 -4.66 -20.55
C ALA A 73 -12.55 -5.85 -21.12
N SER A 74 -12.01 -6.46 -22.18
CA SER A 74 -12.48 -7.75 -22.70
C SER A 74 -12.18 -8.89 -21.73
N ALA A 75 -12.90 -10.02 -21.85
CA ALA A 75 -12.67 -11.19 -21.00
C ALA A 75 -11.21 -11.69 -21.05
N ASP A 76 -10.62 -11.72 -22.25
CA ASP A 76 -9.23 -12.13 -22.45
C ASP A 76 -8.24 -11.15 -21.79
N LEU A 77 -8.46 -9.84 -21.94
CA LEU A 77 -7.58 -8.84 -21.31
C LEU A 77 -7.70 -8.86 -19.79
N VAL A 78 -8.90 -9.11 -19.24
CA VAL A 78 -9.10 -9.29 -17.80
C VAL A 78 -8.39 -10.54 -17.29
N ALA A 79 -8.46 -11.65 -18.02
CA ALA A 79 -7.74 -12.87 -17.66
C ALA A 79 -6.22 -12.67 -17.65
N GLN A 80 -5.69 -11.95 -18.64
CA GLN A 80 -4.27 -11.59 -18.71
C GLN A 80 -3.87 -10.63 -17.58
N ALA A 81 -4.72 -9.66 -17.24
CA ALA A 81 -4.49 -8.73 -16.13
C ALA A 81 -4.43 -9.43 -14.78
N ARG A 82 -5.27 -10.46 -14.54
CA ARG A 82 -5.19 -11.26 -13.31
C ARG A 82 -3.83 -11.91 -13.13
N ALA A 83 -3.21 -12.41 -14.20
CA ALA A 83 -1.88 -13.03 -14.13
C ALA A 83 -0.77 -12.03 -13.76
N GLN A 84 -0.99 -10.73 -13.97
CA GLN A 84 0.02 -9.68 -13.78
C GLN A 84 -0.38 -8.64 -12.72
N GLU A 85 -1.45 -8.89 -11.98
CA GLU A 85 -2.07 -7.93 -11.07
C GLU A 85 -1.10 -7.34 -10.05
N TYR A 86 -0.17 -8.15 -9.58
CA TYR A 86 0.79 -7.79 -8.53
C TYR A 86 2.01 -7.00 -9.03
N ARG A 87 2.22 -6.89 -10.36
CA ARG A 87 3.43 -6.28 -10.95
C ARG A 87 3.18 -5.20 -12.00
N SER A 88 1.94 -5.03 -12.46
CA SER A 88 1.60 -4.05 -13.50
C SER A 88 0.50 -3.09 -13.03
N GLU A 89 0.80 -1.78 -13.11
CA GLU A 89 -0.20 -0.73 -12.88
C GLU A 89 -1.37 -0.82 -13.85
N ALA A 90 -1.08 -1.08 -15.14
CA ALA A 90 -2.11 -1.20 -16.16
C ALA A 90 -3.02 -2.41 -15.89
N ALA A 91 -2.45 -3.54 -15.46
CA ALA A 91 -3.22 -4.72 -15.06
C ALA A 91 -4.13 -4.40 -13.87
N LYS A 92 -3.57 -3.79 -12.82
CA LYS A 92 -4.30 -3.40 -11.61
C LYS A 92 -5.48 -2.48 -11.94
N LEU A 93 -5.23 -1.42 -12.70
CA LEU A 93 -6.26 -0.46 -13.09
C LEU A 93 -7.33 -1.09 -13.99
N LEU A 94 -6.95 -1.97 -14.92
CA LEU A 94 -7.90 -2.69 -15.77
C LEU A 94 -8.83 -3.58 -14.94
N LEU A 95 -8.29 -4.28 -13.93
CA LEU A 95 -9.09 -5.13 -13.04
C LEU A 95 -10.05 -4.32 -12.19
N ILE A 96 -9.61 -3.18 -11.64
CA ILE A 96 -10.49 -2.27 -10.90
C ILE A 96 -11.60 -1.72 -11.82
N ALA A 97 -11.25 -1.32 -13.05
CA ALA A 97 -12.21 -0.81 -14.03
C ALA A 97 -13.27 -1.88 -14.41
N ALA A 98 -12.82 -3.12 -14.66
CA ALA A 98 -13.70 -4.24 -14.97
C ALA A 98 -14.62 -4.60 -13.79
N ASP A 99 -14.07 -4.71 -12.56
CA ASP A 99 -14.87 -5.05 -11.37
C ASP A 99 -15.89 -3.96 -11.05
N ARG A 100 -15.54 -2.67 -11.22
CA ARG A 100 -16.48 -1.55 -11.04
C ARG A 100 -17.64 -1.60 -12.03
N ARG A 101 -17.38 -1.95 -13.28
CA ARG A 101 -18.42 -2.12 -14.31
C ARG A 101 -19.33 -3.32 -14.00
N ASP A 102 -18.74 -4.43 -13.58
CA ASP A 102 -19.44 -5.71 -13.43
C ASP A 102 -20.12 -5.86 -12.04
N ALA A 103 -19.67 -5.12 -11.02
CA ALA A 103 -20.17 -5.16 -9.66
C ALA A 103 -20.25 -3.77 -8.97
N PRO A 104 -20.96 -2.78 -9.57
CA PRO A 104 -21.00 -1.40 -9.06
C PRO A 104 -21.54 -1.31 -7.62
N ASP A 105 -22.50 -2.15 -7.24
CA ASP A 105 -23.11 -2.15 -5.90
C ASP A 105 -22.09 -2.29 -4.77
N ARG A 106 -20.95 -2.97 -5.00
CA ARG A 106 -19.89 -3.09 -3.99
C ARG A 106 -19.26 -1.74 -3.69
N TYR A 107 -19.02 -0.93 -4.72
CA TYR A 107 -18.39 0.37 -4.62
C TYR A 107 -19.30 1.35 -3.92
N ASP A 108 -20.59 1.37 -4.28
CA ASP A 108 -21.60 2.19 -3.63
C ASP A 108 -21.83 1.79 -2.18
N THR A 109 -21.90 0.50 -1.89
CA THR A 109 -22.02 -0.01 -0.52
C THR A 109 -20.88 0.50 0.38
N LEU A 110 -19.63 0.47 -0.11
CA LEU A 110 -18.48 0.97 0.66
C LEU A 110 -18.53 2.50 0.81
N ARG A 111 -18.90 3.21 -0.26
CA ARG A 111 -19.07 4.67 -0.26
C ARG A 111 -20.08 5.10 0.81
N GLU A 112 -21.27 4.53 0.75
CA GLU A 112 -22.38 4.87 1.63
C GLU A 112 -22.02 4.62 3.09
N ARG A 113 -21.45 3.45 3.38
CA ARG A 113 -21.21 3.01 4.75
C ARG A 113 -19.97 3.62 5.38
N TYR A 114 -18.89 3.84 4.65
CA TYR A 114 -17.60 4.20 5.26
C TYR A 114 -17.07 5.56 4.86
N LEU A 115 -17.51 6.11 3.72
CA LEU A 115 -17.05 7.41 3.24
C LEU A 115 -18.06 8.52 3.50
N THR A 116 -19.36 8.22 3.46
CA THR A 116 -20.42 9.21 3.71
C THR A 116 -21.10 9.08 5.06
N ALA A 117 -21.32 7.86 5.55
CA ALA A 117 -21.98 7.68 6.84
C ALA A 117 -21.05 8.07 8.00
N VAL A 118 -21.62 8.81 8.93
CA VAL A 118 -20.96 9.21 10.17
C VAL A 118 -21.59 8.44 11.32
N ALA A 119 -20.82 7.56 11.95
CA ALA A 119 -21.20 6.96 13.23
C ALA A 119 -21.13 8.04 14.31
N GLU A 120 -22.18 8.12 15.12
CA GLU A 120 -22.33 9.07 16.23
C GLU A 120 -22.03 10.53 15.81
N PRO A 121 -22.89 11.18 15.01
CA PRO A 121 -22.66 12.55 14.51
C PRO A 121 -22.44 13.60 15.61
N ALA A 122 -22.91 13.33 16.82
CA ALA A 122 -22.76 14.20 17.99
C ALA A 122 -21.42 14.02 18.73
N ALA A 123 -20.61 13.02 18.37
CA ALA A 123 -19.31 12.79 18.99
C ALA A 123 -18.33 13.91 18.64
N ARG A 124 -17.40 14.20 19.56
CA ARG A 124 -16.34 15.23 19.37
C ARG A 124 -15.45 14.93 18.15
N ALA A 125 -15.30 13.65 17.83
CA ALA A 125 -14.67 13.17 16.61
C ALA A 125 -15.61 12.09 16.03
N PRO A 126 -16.58 12.48 15.18
CA PRO A 126 -17.46 11.52 14.53
C PRO A 126 -16.61 10.51 13.76
N ALA A 127 -16.99 9.23 13.67
CA ALA A 127 -16.13 8.20 13.09
C ALA A 127 -16.83 7.42 11.98
N ALA A 128 -16.06 6.81 11.07
CA ALA A 128 -16.64 5.84 10.14
C ALA A 128 -17.14 4.60 10.92
N PRO A 129 -18.29 4.02 10.56
CA PRO A 129 -18.81 2.79 11.16
C PRO A 129 -17.75 1.67 11.23
N PRO A 130 -17.82 0.76 12.22
CA PRO A 130 -16.93 -0.39 12.30
C PRO A 130 -16.91 -1.23 11.02
N LEU A 131 -15.72 -1.69 10.64
CA LEU A 131 -15.53 -2.55 9.47
C LEU A 131 -16.31 -3.86 9.65
N SER A 132 -17.20 -4.14 8.70
CA SER A 132 -17.95 -5.40 8.63
C SER A 132 -17.07 -6.52 8.08
N ALA A 133 -17.12 -7.70 8.70
CA ALA A 133 -16.42 -8.89 8.22
C ALA A 133 -16.82 -9.28 6.78
N ALA A 134 -18.09 -9.05 6.39
CA ALA A 134 -18.55 -9.34 5.03
C ALA A 134 -17.86 -8.46 3.96
N GLN A 135 -17.45 -7.26 4.35
CA GLN A 135 -16.81 -6.27 3.49
C GLN A 135 -15.28 -6.30 3.61
N ALA A 136 -14.74 -7.11 4.51
CA ALA A 136 -13.31 -7.37 4.68
C ALA A 136 -12.92 -8.69 3.98
N THR A 137 -13.37 -8.88 2.74
CA THR A 137 -13.17 -10.12 1.98
C THR A 137 -12.56 -9.83 0.60
N GLU A 138 -11.98 -10.86 -0.01
CA GLU A 138 -11.40 -10.76 -1.36
C GLU A 138 -12.39 -10.23 -2.40
N ALA A 139 -13.69 -10.56 -2.26
CA ALA A 139 -14.74 -10.05 -3.14
C ALA A 139 -14.89 -8.52 -3.12
N TYR A 140 -14.48 -7.85 -2.04
CA TYR A 140 -14.50 -6.39 -1.89
C TYR A 140 -13.12 -5.75 -2.09
N ARG A 141 -12.06 -6.53 -2.33
CA ARG A 141 -10.68 -6.03 -2.38
C ARG A 141 -10.51 -4.91 -3.42
N LEU A 142 -10.93 -5.15 -4.66
CA LEU A 142 -10.79 -4.18 -5.75
C LEU A 142 -11.58 -2.87 -5.49
N ALA A 143 -12.72 -2.97 -4.81
CA ALA A 143 -13.49 -1.80 -4.39
C ALA A 143 -12.77 -0.99 -3.29
N TRP A 144 -12.10 -1.64 -2.34
CA TRP A 144 -11.25 -0.95 -1.36
C TRP A 144 -10.02 -0.32 -2.01
N GLU A 145 -9.36 -1.02 -2.93
CA GLU A 145 -8.22 -0.48 -3.69
C GLU A 145 -8.63 0.71 -4.55
N TYR A 146 -9.82 0.68 -5.14
CA TYR A 146 -10.39 1.84 -5.84
C TYR A 146 -10.52 3.04 -4.92
N TRP A 147 -11.13 2.89 -3.74
CA TRP A 147 -11.30 4.00 -2.81
C TRP A 147 -9.97 4.47 -2.20
N LEU A 148 -8.97 3.59 -2.13
CA LEU A 148 -7.59 3.97 -1.82
C LEU A 148 -6.97 4.84 -2.92
N LEU A 149 -7.17 4.49 -4.20
CA LEU A 149 -6.60 5.23 -5.33
C LEU A 149 -7.35 6.54 -5.59
N ARG A 150 -8.68 6.53 -5.48
CA ARG A 150 -9.51 7.67 -5.84
C ARG A 150 -9.15 8.90 -4.98
N PRO A 151 -8.91 10.07 -5.60
CA PRO A 151 -8.66 11.31 -4.87
C PRO A 151 -9.70 11.57 -3.77
N THR A 152 -9.23 11.64 -2.52
CA THR A 152 -10.11 11.84 -1.35
C THR A 152 -10.66 13.25 -1.32
N LEU A 153 -11.96 13.37 -1.04
CA LEU A 153 -12.61 14.64 -0.78
C LEU A 153 -12.07 15.28 0.51
N ALA A 154 -11.83 16.59 0.45
CA ALA A 154 -11.47 17.40 1.60
C ALA A 154 -12.50 17.21 2.74
N GLY A 155 -12.03 16.93 3.96
CA GLY A 155 -12.89 16.74 5.15
C GLY A 155 -13.37 15.31 5.42
N GLN A 156 -13.26 14.37 4.47
CA GLN A 156 -13.57 12.94 4.69
C GLN A 156 -12.33 12.10 5.09
N ALA A 157 -11.15 12.74 5.12
CA ALA A 157 -9.88 12.06 4.92
C ALA A 157 -9.41 11.12 6.06
N PRO A 158 -9.42 11.46 7.36
CA PRO A 158 -8.70 10.62 8.33
C PRO A 158 -9.37 9.27 8.61
N GLN A 159 -10.69 9.25 8.67
CA GLN A 159 -11.44 8.08 9.18
C GLN A 159 -11.76 7.08 8.09
N ALA A 160 -12.11 7.57 6.88
CA ALA A 160 -12.30 6.73 5.72
C ALA A 160 -10.98 6.01 5.38
N ASN A 161 -9.84 6.71 5.48
CA ASN A 161 -8.52 6.10 5.30
C ASN A 161 -8.28 4.95 6.28
N GLN A 162 -8.57 5.15 7.57
CA GLN A 162 -8.38 4.08 8.56
C GLN A 162 -9.20 2.82 8.20
N ARG A 163 -10.43 2.96 7.69
CA ARG A 163 -11.25 1.82 7.26
C ARG A 163 -10.69 1.12 6.03
N MET A 164 -10.12 1.86 5.08
CA MET A 164 -9.41 1.27 3.95
C MET A 164 -8.19 0.47 4.44
N VAL A 165 -7.42 1.02 5.39
CA VAL A 165 -6.29 0.33 6.01
C VAL A 165 -6.75 -0.96 6.69
N ASP A 166 -7.75 -0.87 7.57
CA ASP A 166 -8.29 -2.01 8.30
C ASP A 166 -8.76 -3.12 7.34
N ALA A 167 -9.45 -2.75 6.26
CA ALA A 167 -9.98 -3.69 5.29
C ALA A 167 -8.89 -4.38 4.47
N LEU A 168 -7.95 -3.63 3.90
CA LEU A 168 -6.87 -4.21 3.10
C LEU A 168 -5.94 -5.08 3.94
N VAL A 169 -5.69 -4.70 5.19
CA VAL A 169 -4.93 -5.52 6.15
C VAL A 169 -5.70 -6.80 6.53
N ALA A 170 -7.01 -6.73 6.69
CA ALA A 170 -7.82 -7.91 7.00
C ALA A 170 -7.92 -8.88 5.81
N ILE A 171 -7.95 -8.36 4.58
CA ILE A 171 -7.95 -9.15 3.35
C ILE A 171 -6.59 -9.79 3.10
N ASP A 172 -5.49 -9.08 3.40
CA ASP A 172 -4.10 -9.56 3.36
C ASP A 172 -3.70 -10.21 2.03
N ASN A 173 -4.11 -9.60 0.92
CA ASN A 173 -3.78 -10.08 -0.42
C ASN A 173 -2.57 -9.32 -0.99
N PRO A 174 -1.46 -10.00 -1.34
CA PRO A 174 -0.28 -9.36 -1.93
C PRO A 174 -0.55 -8.55 -3.20
N ALA A 175 -1.62 -8.84 -3.93
CA ALA A 175 -2.04 -8.08 -5.11
C ALA A 175 -2.40 -6.62 -4.78
N SER A 176 -2.77 -6.30 -3.53
CA SER A 176 -3.06 -4.93 -3.09
C SER A 176 -1.82 -4.04 -2.98
N VAL A 177 -0.62 -4.63 -2.88
CA VAL A 177 0.64 -3.89 -2.80
C VAL A 177 0.81 -2.95 -3.99
N GLN A 178 0.39 -3.36 -5.20
CA GLN A 178 0.49 -2.53 -6.39
C GLN A 178 -0.35 -1.25 -6.28
N ALA A 179 -1.60 -1.35 -5.78
CA ALA A 179 -2.46 -0.19 -5.59
C ALA A 179 -1.88 0.76 -4.52
N VAL A 180 -1.33 0.21 -3.43
CA VAL A 180 -0.66 1.00 -2.39
C VAL A 180 0.55 1.75 -2.96
N MET A 181 1.38 1.07 -3.75
CA MET A 181 2.56 1.67 -4.38
C MET A 181 2.21 2.83 -5.32
N MET A 182 1.13 2.72 -6.08
CA MET A 182 0.67 3.84 -6.94
C MET A 182 0.36 5.11 -6.13
N VAL A 183 -0.28 4.97 -4.96
CA VAL A 183 -0.56 6.12 -4.09
C VAL A 183 0.72 6.63 -3.41
N VAL A 184 1.65 5.74 -3.03
CA VAL A 184 2.96 6.12 -2.51
C VAL A 184 3.70 6.96 -3.54
N GLU A 185 3.79 6.52 -4.78
CA GLU A 185 4.49 7.24 -5.85
C GLU A 185 3.86 8.61 -6.13
N ALA A 186 2.53 8.71 -6.18
CA ALA A 186 1.84 9.98 -6.34
C ALA A 186 2.14 10.93 -5.18
N SER A 187 2.03 10.44 -3.93
CA SER A 187 2.27 11.22 -2.72
C SER A 187 3.75 11.49 -2.42
N ALA A 188 4.68 10.77 -3.03
CA ALA A 188 6.12 10.98 -2.91
C ALA A 188 6.66 11.92 -4.01
N SER A 189 5.84 12.28 -5.01
CA SER A 189 6.27 13.17 -6.09
C SER A 189 6.72 14.54 -5.58
N ASP A 190 7.61 15.17 -6.35
CA ASP A 190 8.11 16.54 -6.13
C ASP A 190 6.99 17.59 -6.21
N LYS A 191 5.92 17.29 -6.96
CA LYS A 191 4.73 18.13 -7.10
C LYS A 191 3.71 17.94 -5.98
N ALA A 192 3.83 16.89 -5.16
CA ALA A 192 2.84 16.61 -4.12
C ALA A 192 2.82 17.72 -3.07
N PHE A 193 1.62 18.15 -2.68
CA PHE A 193 1.41 19.23 -1.72
C PHE A 193 2.18 18.94 -0.42
N PRO A 194 3.08 19.85 0.01
CA PRO A 194 3.86 19.63 1.22
C PRO A 194 2.99 19.72 2.47
N GLY A 195 3.41 19.04 3.53
CA GLY A 195 2.85 19.25 4.87
C GLY A 195 2.26 18.01 5.53
N ARG A 196 1.55 18.24 6.63
CA ARG A 196 1.14 17.19 7.58
C ARG A 196 0.16 16.18 6.98
N ALA A 197 -0.78 16.63 6.14
CA ALA A 197 -1.75 15.74 5.51
C ALA A 197 -1.09 14.70 4.59
N ARG A 198 -0.05 15.11 3.85
CA ARG A 198 0.78 14.21 3.03
C ARG A 198 1.49 13.18 3.90
N ALA A 199 2.12 13.60 4.99
CA ALA A 199 2.82 12.70 5.91
C ALA A 199 1.88 11.65 6.54
N PHE A 200 0.68 12.07 6.98
CA PHE A 200 -0.31 11.12 7.51
C PHE A 200 -0.80 10.14 6.45
N ARG A 201 -1.08 10.60 5.23
CA ARG A 201 -1.45 9.70 4.14
C ARG A 201 -0.36 8.68 3.85
N GLN A 202 0.91 9.10 3.85
CA GLN A 202 2.04 8.21 3.69
C GLN A 202 2.13 7.18 4.83
N HIS A 203 1.82 7.55 6.07
CA HIS A 203 1.74 6.60 7.18
C HIS A 203 0.64 5.56 7.00
N ASP A 204 -0.56 5.97 6.57
CA ASP A 204 -1.65 5.02 6.29
C ASP A 204 -1.19 3.96 5.27
N LEU A 205 -0.47 4.37 4.22
CA LEU A 205 0.07 3.48 3.19
C LEU A 205 1.16 2.55 3.74
N LEU A 206 2.10 3.09 4.53
CA LEU A 206 3.12 2.28 5.21
C LEU A 206 2.48 1.29 6.18
N GLN A 207 1.40 1.67 6.86
CA GLN A 207 0.67 0.82 7.80
C GLN A 207 0.02 -0.37 7.09
N ILE A 208 -0.53 -0.19 5.88
CA ILE A 208 -1.02 -1.31 5.06
C ILE A 208 0.12 -2.29 4.78
N LEU A 209 1.25 -1.79 4.24
CA LEU A 209 2.40 -2.63 3.87
C LEU A 209 3.02 -3.33 5.09
N GLY A 210 3.17 -2.61 6.21
CA GLY A 210 3.74 -3.11 7.45
C GLY A 210 2.83 -4.06 8.22
N ARG A 211 1.53 -4.12 7.88
CA ARG A 211 0.57 -5.07 8.48
C ARG A 211 0.14 -6.18 7.53
N MET A 212 0.74 -6.27 6.34
CA MET A 212 0.58 -7.38 5.39
C MET A 212 1.90 -8.15 5.19
N PRO A 213 2.30 -9.03 6.14
CA PRO A 213 3.60 -9.70 6.07
C PRO A 213 3.76 -10.56 4.81
N GLY A 214 4.73 -10.18 3.97
CA GLY A 214 5.13 -10.88 2.76
C GLY A 214 6.39 -10.27 2.16
N GLU A 215 7.09 -11.01 1.30
CA GLU A 215 8.32 -10.51 0.65
C GLU A 215 8.03 -9.31 -0.26
N ASN A 216 6.92 -9.35 -1.01
CA ASN A 216 6.49 -8.22 -1.85
C ASN A 216 6.15 -6.97 -1.01
N SER A 217 5.44 -7.14 0.10
CA SER A 217 5.11 -6.04 1.02
C SER A 217 6.36 -5.45 1.66
N LEU A 218 7.35 -6.28 2.02
CA LEU A 218 8.63 -5.80 2.56
C LEU A 218 9.40 -4.98 1.52
N GLN A 219 9.52 -5.48 0.30
CA GLN A 219 10.17 -4.76 -0.79
C GLN A 219 9.46 -3.43 -1.09
N ALA A 220 8.12 -3.45 -1.13
CA ALA A 220 7.32 -2.25 -1.30
C ALA A 220 7.46 -1.27 -0.14
N LEU A 221 7.52 -1.75 1.11
CA LEU A 221 7.73 -0.92 2.30
C LEU A 221 9.08 -0.21 2.23
N MET A 222 10.15 -0.93 1.91
CA MET A 222 11.49 -0.36 1.74
C MET A 222 11.54 0.67 0.61
N ARG A 223 10.99 0.32 -0.56
CA ARG A 223 10.89 1.25 -1.69
C ARG A 223 10.08 2.50 -1.33
N SER A 224 9.01 2.34 -0.56
CA SER A 224 8.18 3.46 -0.10
C SER A 224 8.96 4.40 0.82
N VAL A 225 9.70 3.85 1.79
CA VAL A 225 10.57 4.64 2.67
C VAL A 225 11.62 5.42 1.87
N ALA A 226 12.26 4.77 0.90
CA ALA A 226 13.24 5.43 0.04
C ALA A 226 12.63 6.58 -0.77
N LEU A 227 11.47 6.35 -1.40
CA LEU A 227 10.75 7.38 -2.16
C LEU A 227 10.34 8.56 -1.27
N ILE A 228 9.73 8.29 -0.12
CA ILE A 228 9.25 9.33 0.80
C ILE A 228 10.42 10.15 1.37
N ASN A 229 11.51 9.51 1.77
CA ASN A 229 12.68 10.20 2.32
C ASN A 229 13.47 10.99 1.28
N SER A 230 13.34 10.67 -0.02
CA SER A 230 13.94 11.47 -1.09
C SER A 230 13.24 12.82 -1.28
N GLN A 231 11.99 12.94 -0.84
CA GLN A 231 11.14 14.12 -0.94
C GLN A 231 10.34 14.28 0.37
N PRO A 232 11.02 14.54 1.51
CA PRO A 232 10.36 14.57 2.81
C PRO A 232 9.31 15.68 2.83
N ALA A 233 8.18 15.43 3.50
CA ALA A 233 7.13 16.42 3.64
C ALA A 233 7.69 17.65 4.38
N SER A 234 7.88 18.75 3.65
CA SER A 234 8.31 20.01 4.26
C SER A 234 7.21 20.52 5.17
N LEU A 235 7.53 20.69 6.45
CA LEU A 235 6.68 21.36 7.41
C LEU A 235 7.16 22.80 7.51
N THR A 236 6.28 23.76 7.34
CA THR A 236 6.56 25.17 7.57
C THR A 236 5.76 25.66 8.77
N ASN A 237 6.34 26.58 9.52
CA ASN A 237 5.62 27.28 10.58
C ASN A 237 4.59 28.21 9.95
N GLU A 238 3.31 28.05 10.28
CA GLU A 238 2.22 28.86 9.70
C GLU A 238 2.37 30.37 9.96
N LYS A 239 3.04 30.77 11.05
CA LYS A 239 3.24 32.19 11.42
C LYS A 239 4.49 32.80 10.80
N SER A 240 5.58 32.05 10.67
CA SER A 240 6.87 32.59 10.20
C SER A 240 7.28 32.12 8.81
N GLY A 241 6.60 31.14 8.23
CA GLY A 241 6.99 30.49 6.97
C GLY A 241 8.29 29.69 7.04
N ALA A 242 8.97 29.67 8.19
CA ALA A 242 10.25 29.00 8.36
C ALA A 242 10.08 27.47 8.31
N PRO A 243 11.03 26.74 7.70
CA PRO A 243 11.06 25.29 7.77
C PRO A 243 11.10 24.81 9.23
N MET A 244 10.30 23.81 9.54
CA MET A 244 10.29 23.10 10.81
C MET A 244 10.96 21.74 10.63
N ALA A 245 11.77 21.33 11.60
CA ALA A 245 12.24 19.96 11.67
C ALA A 245 11.03 19.03 11.73
N GLN A 246 11.02 18.02 10.88
CA GLN A 246 9.97 17.00 10.91
C GLN A 246 10.12 16.20 12.20
N PRO A 247 9.08 16.13 13.05
CA PRO A 247 9.16 15.35 14.28
C PRO A 247 9.33 13.87 13.94
N ASP A 248 10.02 13.11 14.79
CA ASP A 248 10.38 11.71 14.54
C ASP A 248 9.15 10.84 14.24
N TYR A 249 8.02 11.12 14.88
CA TYR A 249 6.78 10.37 14.62
C TYR A 249 6.27 10.51 13.19
N LEU A 250 6.66 11.57 12.45
CA LEU A 250 6.34 11.77 11.04
C LEU A 250 7.40 11.20 10.09
N ASN A 251 8.57 10.79 10.57
CA ASN A 251 9.63 10.23 9.73
C ASN A 251 9.22 8.83 9.21
N ALA A 252 9.30 8.63 7.89
CA ALA A 252 8.86 7.38 7.26
C ALA A 252 9.72 6.17 7.66
N ALA A 253 11.04 6.34 7.81
CA ALA A 253 11.92 5.26 8.22
C ALA A 253 11.67 4.86 9.68
N THR A 254 11.55 5.84 10.59
CA THR A 254 11.21 5.60 11.99
C THR A 254 9.85 4.90 12.13
N TYR A 255 8.86 5.33 11.35
CA TYR A 255 7.53 4.71 11.36
C TYR A 255 7.55 3.28 10.82
N ALA A 256 8.24 3.03 9.70
CA ALA A 256 8.41 1.69 9.13
C ALA A 256 9.18 0.76 10.07
N GLU A 257 10.22 1.26 10.75
CA GLU A 257 10.96 0.53 11.78
C GLU A 257 9.99 0.09 12.88
N ARG A 258 9.17 1.01 13.40
CA ARG A 258 8.15 0.68 14.41
C ARG A 258 7.14 -0.36 13.92
N LEU A 259 6.69 -0.30 12.67
CA LEU A 259 5.77 -1.31 12.13
C LEU A 259 6.39 -2.71 12.08
N LEU A 260 7.70 -2.80 11.82
CA LEU A 260 8.43 -4.07 11.76
C LEU A 260 8.83 -4.59 13.14
N THR A 261 9.09 -3.71 14.12
CA THR A 261 9.54 -4.08 15.46
C THR A 261 8.40 -4.18 16.48
N ASP A 262 7.37 -3.35 16.39
CA ASP A 262 6.16 -3.42 17.23
C ASP A 262 5.12 -4.40 16.65
N ALA A 263 5.57 -5.39 15.87
CA ALA A 263 4.71 -6.34 15.20
C ALA A 263 3.92 -7.25 16.16
N GLU A 264 4.31 -7.32 17.44
CA GLU A 264 3.52 -8.00 18.47
C GLU A 264 2.22 -7.25 18.75
N HIS A 265 2.26 -5.91 18.82
CA HIS A 265 1.06 -5.07 18.94
C HIS A 265 0.12 -5.23 17.73
N PHE A 266 0.67 -5.52 16.56
CA PHE A 266 -0.09 -5.72 15.33
C PHE A 266 -0.45 -7.20 15.05
N GLY A 267 -0.02 -8.15 15.89
CA GLY A 267 -0.26 -9.58 15.68
C GLY A 267 0.48 -10.18 14.47
N THR A 268 1.50 -9.50 13.95
CA THR A 268 2.24 -9.87 12.73
C THR A 268 3.66 -10.38 12.98
N ALA A 269 4.14 -10.36 14.23
CA ALA A 269 5.53 -10.64 14.61
C ALA A 269 6.08 -11.98 14.06
N SER A 270 5.34 -13.07 14.23
CA SER A 270 5.77 -14.40 13.77
C SER A 270 5.93 -14.47 12.24
N ARG A 271 5.02 -13.83 11.51
CA ARG A 271 5.05 -13.78 10.04
C ARG A 271 6.17 -12.88 9.54
N TRP A 272 6.38 -11.70 10.15
CA TRP A 272 7.48 -10.82 9.79
C TRP A 272 8.85 -11.45 10.04
N ARG A 273 9.03 -12.15 11.16
CA ARG A 273 10.26 -12.94 11.40
C ARG A 273 10.50 -13.95 10.28
N ALA A 274 9.47 -14.69 9.87
CA ALA A 274 9.60 -15.68 8.80
C ALA A 274 10.02 -15.04 7.46
N VAL A 275 9.45 -13.87 7.11
CA VAL A 275 9.82 -13.11 5.91
C VAL A 275 11.27 -12.61 6.01
N LEU A 276 11.62 -11.95 7.11
CA LEU A 276 12.95 -11.35 7.31
C LEU A 276 14.08 -12.38 7.26
N ASN A 277 13.84 -13.61 7.73
CA ASN A 277 14.81 -14.71 7.69
C ASN A 277 15.05 -15.30 6.28
N ARG A 278 14.12 -15.10 5.34
CA ARG A 278 14.25 -15.59 3.95
C ARG A 278 14.96 -14.61 3.03
N VAL A 279 14.83 -13.31 3.31
CA VAL A 279 15.51 -12.29 2.53
C VAL A 279 17.01 -12.38 2.79
N PRO A 280 17.90 -12.43 1.79
CA PRO A 280 19.33 -12.38 2.04
C PRO A 280 19.75 -10.98 2.50
N GLU A 281 20.67 -10.92 3.46
CA GLU A 281 21.31 -9.66 3.83
C GLU A 281 22.22 -9.21 2.68
N LYS A 282 22.03 -8.00 2.16
CA LYS A 282 22.93 -7.44 1.14
C LYS A 282 24.06 -6.70 1.84
N ASN A 283 25.30 -6.96 1.42
CA ASN A 283 26.45 -6.20 1.89
C ASN A 283 26.38 -4.75 1.38
N GLY A 284 26.37 -3.77 2.28
CA GLY A 284 26.38 -2.33 1.95
C GLY A 284 25.58 -1.48 2.96
N ALA A 285 25.96 -0.21 3.14
CA ALA A 285 25.25 0.72 4.02
C ALA A 285 24.21 1.55 3.24
N THR A 286 23.05 0.95 2.95
CA THR A 286 21.88 1.69 2.44
C THR A 286 20.84 1.86 3.56
N ALA A 287 19.97 2.87 3.46
CA ALA A 287 18.86 3.05 4.40
C ALA A 287 17.95 1.80 4.48
N ASP A 288 17.75 1.15 3.33
CA ASP A 288 17.11 -0.15 3.17
C ASP A 288 17.76 -1.25 4.02
N ASN A 289 19.09 -1.34 3.97
CA ASN A 289 19.85 -2.32 4.75
C ASN A 289 19.83 -1.98 6.26
N ASP A 290 19.78 -0.70 6.62
CA ASP A 290 19.64 -0.28 8.02
C ASP A 290 18.30 -0.72 8.63
N LEU A 291 17.20 -0.48 7.90
CA LEU A 291 15.86 -0.89 8.32
C LEU A 291 15.78 -2.43 8.53
N LEU A 292 16.26 -3.20 7.55
CA LEU A 292 16.30 -4.67 7.64
C LEU A 292 17.18 -5.16 8.80
N ARG A 293 18.37 -4.57 8.95
CA ARG A 293 19.31 -4.91 10.02
C ARG A 293 18.71 -4.66 11.41
N LYS A 294 18.07 -3.51 11.61
CA LYS A 294 17.41 -3.17 12.87
C LYS A 294 16.22 -4.10 13.16
N ALA A 295 15.37 -4.35 12.16
CA ALA A 295 14.26 -5.28 12.32
C ALA A 295 14.74 -6.70 12.69
N ARG A 296 15.80 -7.20 12.03
CA ARG A 296 16.40 -8.50 12.37
C ARG A 296 17.02 -8.53 13.76
N ALA A 297 17.76 -7.49 14.13
CA ALA A 297 18.33 -7.36 15.46
C ALA A 297 17.22 -7.44 16.52
N PHE A 298 16.13 -6.70 16.33
CA PHE A 298 14.96 -6.77 17.20
C PHE A 298 14.43 -8.21 17.37
N TYR A 299 14.19 -8.94 16.28
CA TYR A 299 13.64 -10.30 16.37
C TYR A 299 14.62 -11.36 16.89
N ARG A 300 15.93 -11.13 16.76
CA ARG A 300 16.98 -11.97 17.36
C ARG A 300 17.03 -11.76 18.87
N ASP A 301 16.91 -10.50 19.30
CA ASP A 301 17.05 -10.11 20.70
C ASP A 301 15.72 -10.27 21.47
N ASN A 302 14.59 -10.44 20.76
CA ASN A 302 13.25 -10.70 21.31
C ASN A 302 12.60 -11.94 20.67
N PRO A 303 12.96 -13.17 21.06
CA PRO A 303 12.34 -14.40 20.56
C PRO A 303 10.87 -14.50 20.98
N VAL A 304 9.97 -14.90 20.06
CA VAL A 304 8.52 -14.99 20.34
C VAL A 304 8.28 -16.01 21.46
N GLY A 305 7.56 -15.60 22.49
CA GLY A 305 7.31 -16.39 23.70
C GLY A 305 7.97 -15.85 24.97
N THR A 306 8.79 -14.80 24.88
CA THR A 306 9.17 -13.99 26.05
C THR A 306 8.18 -12.84 26.20
N ASP A 307 7.63 -12.65 27.40
CA ASP A 307 6.71 -11.57 27.80
C ASP A 307 7.32 -10.15 27.67
N ALA A 308 7.75 -9.75 26.47
CA ALA A 308 8.30 -8.41 26.21
C ALA A 308 7.22 -7.41 25.74
N GLY A 309 5.99 -7.87 25.48
CA GLY A 309 4.90 -7.06 24.92
C GLY A 309 4.02 -6.31 25.93
N LYS A 310 4.46 -6.10 27.18
CA LYS A 310 3.79 -5.16 28.10
C LYS A 310 4.54 -3.84 28.17
N THR A 311 4.53 -3.09 27.07
CA THR A 311 4.81 -1.66 27.12
C THR A 311 3.69 -0.99 27.94
N PRO A 312 3.99 -0.14 28.93
CA PRO A 312 2.96 0.54 29.72
C PRO A 312 2.10 1.42 28.80
N GLN A 313 0.77 1.31 28.95
CA GLN A 313 -0.15 2.27 28.35
C GLN A 313 0.07 3.63 29.03
N ASN A 314 0.60 4.60 28.27
CA ASN A 314 0.57 6.01 28.63
C ASN A 314 -0.47 6.72 27.76
#